data_AF-A0A9W8D9D0-F1
#
_entry.id   AF-A0A9W8D9D0-F1
#
_cell.length_a   1.000
_cell.length_b   1.000
_cell.length_c   1.000
_cell.angle_alpha   90.00
_cell.angle_beta   90.00
_cell.angle_gamma   90.00
#
_symmetry.space_group_name_H-M   'P 1'
#
loop_
_entity.id
_entity.type
_entity.pdbx_description
1 polymer ?
#
loop_
_entity_poly.entity_id
_entity_poly.type
_entity_poly.pdbx_seq_one_letter_code
_entity_poly.pdbx_strand_id
1 'polypeptide(L)'
;AHPEAELLLGTPPNNRNVQQQILQRANSSPTKVHGTIINESGDFGRIFRRGGIVLDKSLLCKALFDTSSAPIRVCLPRRFGKTFNLSVIEEFFNVVTCKDAEPVDGSIDEAAGRANRMKLFDDSLLHEEHPEFFEEHFCKTPVIRITMKNVAATSLGGFYEMLAGSIYDAAEIWLSN
;
A
#
# COMPACT_ATOMS: atom_id res chain seq x y z
N ALA A 1 -3.90 18.63 -28.29
CA ALA A 1 -3.58 19.22 -26.98
C ALA A 1 -3.57 18.08 -25.97
N HIS A 2 -2.39 17.74 -25.44
CA HIS A 2 -2.20 16.56 -24.59
C HIS A 2 -2.88 16.76 -23.22
N PRO A 3 -3.66 15.77 -22.72
CA PRO A 3 -4.35 15.84 -21.43
C PRO A 3 -3.40 15.82 -20.21
N GLU A 4 -2.09 15.69 -20.42
CA GLU A 4 -1.07 15.71 -19.37
C GLU A 4 -0.77 17.12 -18.84
N ALA A 5 -1.12 18.17 -19.60
CA ALA A 5 -0.81 19.56 -19.21
C ALA A 5 -1.72 20.11 -18.09
N GLU A 6 -2.95 19.59 -17.96
CA GLU A 6 -3.92 20.09 -16.96
C GLU A 6 -3.72 19.51 -15.55
N LEU A 7 -3.07 18.35 -15.41
CA LEU A 7 -2.83 17.73 -14.10
C LEU A 7 -1.74 18.46 -13.30
N LEU A 8 -0.90 19.26 -13.97
CA LEU A 8 0.25 19.94 -13.39
C LEU A 8 -0.07 21.31 -12.77
N LEU A 9 -1.29 21.85 -12.95
CA LEU A 9 -1.61 23.22 -12.52
C LEU A 9 -1.98 23.35 -11.02
N GLY A 10 -2.20 22.24 -10.31
CA GLY A 10 -2.66 22.25 -8.90
C GLY A 10 -1.64 21.85 -7.84
N THR A 11 -0.41 21.44 -8.22
CA THR A 11 0.58 20.91 -7.27
C THR A 11 1.61 21.97 -6.86
N PRO A 12 1.92 22.11 -5.55
CA PRO A 12 3.02 22.95 -5.08
C PRO A 12 4.34 22.58 -5.77
N PRO A 13 5.21 23.57 -6.08
CA PRO A 13 6.38 23.39 -6.94
C PRO A 13 7.37 22.31 -6.45
N ASN A 14 7.51 22.12 -5.14
CA ASN A 14 8.41 21.11 -4.57
C ASN A 14 7.95 19.66 -4.80
N ASN A 15 6.65 19.42 -5.05
CA ASN A 15 6.11 18.07 -5.24
C ASN A 15 6.04 17.66 -6.72
N ARG A 16 6.28 18.57 -7.67
CA ARG A 16 6.19 18.25 -9.10
C ARG A 16 7.35 17.38 -9.58
N ASN A 17 8.57 17.66 -9.13
CA ASN A 17 9.74 16.86 -9.48
C ASN A 17 9.66 15.44 -8.91
N VAL A 18 9.21 15.33 -7.66
CA VAL A 18 8.97 14.04 -7.00
C VAL A 18 7.86 13.25 -7.70
N GLN A 19 6.73 13.89 -8.01
CA GLN A 19 5.66 13.24 -8.76
C GLN A 19 6.10 12.80 -10.16
N GLN A 20 6.85 13.62 -10.87
CA GLN A 20 7.39 13.28 -12.18
C GLN A 20 8.41 12.14 -12.12
N GLN A 21 9.28 12.11 -11.11
CA GLN A 21 10.21 11.01 -10.89
C GLN A 21 9.48 9.70 -10.53
N ILE A 22 8.48 9.76 -9.65
CA ILE A 22 7.65 8.60 -9.30
C ILE A 22 6.88 8.11 -10.53
N LEU A 23 6.30 9.02 -11.32
CA LEU A 23 5.56 8.69 -12.55
C LEU A 23 6.47 8.13 -13.65
N GLN A 24 7.66 8.72 -13.87
CA GLN A 24 8.62 8.20 -14.84
C GLN A 24 9.12 6.81 -14.45
N ARG A 25 9.45 6.58 -13.17
CA ARG A 25 9.86 5.26 -12.65
C ARG A 25 8.72 4.24 -12.72
N ALA A 26 7.48 4.65 -12.41
CA ALA A 26 6.31 3.79 -12.51
C ALA A 26 5.97 3.43 -13.97
N ASN A 27 6.20 4.35 -14.92
CA ASN A 27 5.93 4.12 -16.34
C ASN A 27 7.06 3.36 -17.07
N SER A 28 8.28 3.31 -16.51
CA SER A 28 9.38 2.51 -17.04
C SER A 28 9.44 1.10 -16.47
N SER A 29 8.61 0.79 -15.47
CA SER A 29 8.53 -0.52 -14.86
C SER A 29 7.92 -1.52 -15.84
N PRO A 30 8.48 -2.75 -15.98
CA PRO A 30 7.81 -3.81 -16.72
C PRO A 30 6.38 -3.98 -16.17
N THR A 31 5.40 -4.27 -17.02
CA THR A 31 4.04 -4.54 -16.53
C THR A 31 3.84 -6.04 -16.45
N LYS A 32 3.89 -6.59 -15.23
CA LYS A 32 3.54 -7.99 -14.98
C LYS A 32 2.07 -8.08 -14.58
N VAL A 33 1.35 -9.04 -15.16
CA VAL A 33 -0.09 -9.25 -14.92
C VAL A 33 -0.30 -10.66 -14.39
N HIS A 34 -1.00 -10.79 -13.26
CA HIS A 34 -1.34 -12.06 -12.63
C HIS A 34 -2.85 -12.26 -12.58
N GLY A 35 -3.33 -13.51 -12.50
CA GLY A 35 -4.74 -13.84 -12.30
C GLY A 35 -5.62 -13.82 -13.56
N THR A 36 -6.88 -14.23 -13.41
CA THR A 36 -7.84 -14.42 -14.53
C THR A 36 -9.23 -13.86 -14.26
N ILE A 37 -9.52 -13.44 -13.03
CA ILE A 37 -10.86 -13.01 -12.59
C ILE A 37 -10.94 -11.48 -12.46
N ILE A 38 -12.03 -10.88 -12.94
CA ILE A 38 -12.28 -9.44 -12.74
C ILE A 38 -12.84 -9.23 -11.33
N ASN A 39 -12.26 -8.31 -10.55
CA ASN A 39 -12.68 -8.00 -9.19
C ASN A 39 -12.78 -6.48 -8.98
N GLU A 40 -13.77 -6.04 -8.21
CA GLU A 40 -14.01 -4.62 -7.91
C GLU A 40 -13.31 -4.13 -6.64
N SER A 41 -12.65 -5.02 -5.90
CA SER A 41 -11.92 -4.66 -4.67
C SER A 41 -10.69 -3.78 -4.97
N GLY A 42 -10.31 -2.95 -4.00
CA GLY A 42 -9.07 -2.15 -4.04
C GLY A 42 -8.02 -2.63 -3.04
N ASP A 43 -8.20 -3.81 -2.47
CA ASP A 43 -7.34 -4.44 -1.47
C ASP A 43 -6.48 -5.51 -2.16
N PHE A 44 -5.16 -5.34 -2.13
CA PHE A 44 -4.22 -6.17 -2.87
C PHE A 44 -4.29 -7.63 -2.44
N GLY A 45 -4.16 -7.90 -1.15
CA GLY A 45 -4.22 -9.26 -0.61
C GLY A 45 -5.54 -9.95 -0.94
N ARG A 46 -6.67 -9.23 -0.86
CA ARG A 46 -7.99 -9.78 -1.19
C ARG A 46 -8.16 -10.08 -2.68
N ILE A 47 -7.64 -9.24 -3.58
CA ILE A 47 -7.71 -9.49 -5.03
C ILE A 47 -6.86 -10.70 -5.37
N PHE A 48 -5.62 -10.74 -4.87
CA PHE A 48 -4.67 -11.82 -5.12
C PHE A 48 -5.21 -13.18 -4.65
N ARG A 49 -5.65 -13.28 -3.38
CA ARG A 49 -6.20 -14.52 -2.81
C ARG A 49 -7.45 -15.03 -3.54
N ARG A 50 -8.15 -14.17 -4.29
CA ARG A 50 -9.33 -14.54 -5.09
C ARG A 50 -9.00 -14.84 -6.56
N GLY A 51 -7.72 -14.88 -6.94
CA GLY A 51 -7.30 -15.10 -8.34
C GLY A 51 -7.64 -13.93 -9.27
N GLY A 52 -7.81 -12.73 -8.70
CA GLY A 52 -8.15 -11.54 -9.46
C GLY A 52 -7.01 -11.05 -10.35
N ILE A 53 -7.35 -10.37 -11.46
CA ILE A 53 -6.35 -9.77 -12.34
C ILE A 53 -5.64 -8.64 -11.59
N VAL A 54 -4.33 -8.78 -11.39
CA VAL A 54 -3.49 -7.80 -10.70
C VAL A 54 -2.38 -7.32 -11.64
N LEU A 55 -2.28 -6.01 -11.77
CA LEU A 55 -1.08 -5.37 -12.31
C LEU A 55 -0.05 -5.23 -11.19
N ASP A 56 1.15 -5.74 -11.43
CA ASP A 56 2.24 -5.60 -10.49
C ASP A 56 2.65 -4.13 -10.36
N LYS A 57 2.59 -3.62 -9.13
CA LYS A 57 3.00 -2.27 -8.76
C LYS A 57 3.95 -2.27 -7.55
N SER A 58 4.58 -3.41 -7.27
CA SER A 58 5.48 -3.60 -6.14
C SER A 58 6.66 -2.62 -6.16
N LEU A 59 7.17 -2.23 -7.34
CA LEU A 59 8.22 -1.22 -7.49
C LEU A 59 7.86 0.15 -6.91
N LEU A 60 6.57 0.43 -6.68
CA LEU A 60 6.12 1.62 -5.96
C LEU A 60 6.68 1.68 -4.53
N CYS A 61 6.88 0.53 -3.86
CA CYS A 61 7.40 0.50 -2.50
C CYS A 61 8.79 1.12 -2.42
N LYS A 62 9.69 0.75 -3.36
CA LYS A 62 11.02 1.35 -3.45
C LYS A 62 10.95 2.81 -3.86
N ALA A 63 10.15 3.15 -4.86
CA ALA A 63 10.00 4.54 -5.30
C ALA A 63 9.48 5.46 -4.18
N LEU A 64 8.58 4.96 -3.34
CA LEU A 64 8.09 5.65 -2.14
C LEU A 64 9.20 5.81 -1.10
N PHE A 65 9.94 4.74 -0.80
CA PHE A 65 11.00 4.75 0.22
C PHE A 65 12.16 5.68 -0.15
N ASP A 66 12.57 5.68 -1.42
CA ASP A 66 13.62 6.57 -1.94
C ASP A 66 13.19 8.05 -1.92
N THR A 67 11.89 8.32 -1.94
CA THR A 67 11.34 9.67 -1.91
C THR A 67 11.36 10.17 -0.47
N SER A 68 12.19 11.18 -0.19
CA SER A 68 12.47 11.84 1.11
C SER A 68 11.36 11.81 2.18
N SER A 69 11.73 12.00 3.46
CA SER A 69 10.88 12.00 4.67
C SER A 69 9.69 12.99 4.74
N ALA A 70 9.33 13.66 3.64
CA ALA A 70 8.19 14.54 3.54
C ALA A 70 6.89 13.76 3.23
N PRO A 71 5.72 14.28 3.64
CA PRO A 71 4.44 13.65 3.31
C PRO A 71 4.19 13.62 1.78
N ILE A 72 3.98 12.43 1.23
CA ILE A 72 3.75 12.21 -0.20
C ILE A 72 2.25 12.23 -0.49
N ARG A 73 1.83 13.07 -1.46
CA ARG A 73 0.44 13.15 -1.92
C ARG A 73 0.29 12.56 -3.32
N VAL A 74 -0.54 11.51 -3.44
CA VAL A 74 -0.85 10.83 -4.71
C VAL A 74 -2.08 11.45 -5.39
N CYS A 75 -1.86 12.37 -6.33
CA CYS A 75 -2.92 13.11 -7.06
C CYS A 75 -3.31 12.49 -8.42
N LEU A 76 -3.57 11.18 -8.46
CA LEU A 76 -3.90 10.49 -9.72
C LEU A 76 -5.41 10.54 -10.04
N PRO A 77 -5.84 10.41 -11.31
CA PRO A 77 -7.26 10.38 -11.70
C PRO A 77 -8.10 9.28 -11.01
N ARG A 78 -9.43 9.37 -11.12
CA ARG A 78 -10.35 8.35 -10.60
C ARG A 78 -10.05 6.99 -11.26
N ARG A 79 -10.18 5.89 -10.48
CA ARG A 79 -9.91 4.50 -10.92
C ARG A 79 -8.47 4.17 -11.30
N PHE A 80 -7.50 5.06 -11.08
CA PHE A 80 -6.07 4.77 -11.28
C PHE A 80 -5.48 3.75 -10.27
N GLY A 81 -6.30 3.21 -9.37
CA GLY A 81 -5.85 2.22 -8.38
C GLY A 81 -5.12 2.81 -7.18
N LYS A 82 -5.41 4.05 -6.76
CA LYS A 82 -4.79 4.65 -5.56
C LYS A 82 -4.94 3.78 -4.31
N THR A 83 -6.14 3.28 -4.05
CA THR A 83 -6.41 2.39 -2.90
C THR A 83 -5.60 1.09 -3.01
N PHE A 84 -5.51 0.55 -4.21
CA PHE A 84 -4.72 -0.65 -4.50
C PHE A 84 -3.23 -0.41 -4.24
N ASN A 85 -2.68 0.69 -4.75
CA ASN A 85 -1.29 1.08 -4.52
C ASN A 85 -0.97 1.23 -3.02
N LEU A 86 -1.84 1.90 -2.25
CA LEU A 86 -1.66 2.02 -0.80
C LEU A 86 -1.73 0.67 -0.09
N SER A 87 -2.55 -0.27 -0.58
CA SER A 87 -2.62 -1.63 -0.04
C SER A 87 -1.36 -2.44 -0.36
N VAL A 88 -0.76 -2.29 -1.55
CA VAL A 88 0.53 -2.92 -1.87
C VAL A 88 1.64 -2.42 -0.94
N ILE A 89 1.69 -1.09 -0.71
CA ILE A 89 2.66 -0.47 0.21
C ILE A 89 2.46 -0.99 1.65
N GLU A 90 1.21 -1.04 2.12
CA GLU A 90 0.87 -1.56 3.44
C GLU A 90 1.33 -3.01 3.61
N GLU A 91 0.94 -3.90 2.70
CA GLU A 91 1.30 -5.33 2.75
C GLU A 91 2.82 -5.54 2.69
N PHE A 92 3.55 -4.73 1.91
CA PHE A 92 5.00 -4.88 1.79
C PHE A 92 5.74 -4.48 3.07
N PHE A 93 5.46 -3.29 3.61
CA PHE A 93 6.24 -2.74 4.72
C PHE A 93 5.78 -3.23 6.09
N ASN A 94 4.45 -3.35 6.30
CA ASN A 94 3.86 -3.57 7.63
C ASN A 94 4.50 -4.76 8.33
N VAL A 95 4.65 -4.75 9.65
CA VAL A 95 5.11 -5.94 10.39
C VAL A 95 4.15 -7.12 10.19
N VAL A 96 4.59 -8.34 10.51
CA VAL A 96 3.69 -9.50 10.55
C VAL A 96 2.60 -9.26 11.59
N THR A 97 1.37 -9.64 11.26
CA THR A 97 0.19 -9.43 12.12
C THR A 97 -0.71 -10.65 12.14
N CYS A 98 -1.76 -10.61 12.96
CA CYS A 98 -2.78 -11.66 13.03
C CYS A 98 -3.49 -11.93 11.69
N LYS A 99 -3.36 -11.03 10.71
CA LYS A 99 -3.84 -11.24 9.33
C LYS A 99 -3.04 -12.30 8.56
N ASP A 100 -1.81 -12.57 8.98
CA ASP A 100 -0.84 -13.39 8.25
C ASP A 100 -0.67 -14.78 8.87
N ALA A 101 -0.82 -14.87 10.18
CA ALA A 101 -0.80 -16.11 10.93
C ALA A 101 -1.64 -15.95 12.20
N GLU A 102 -2.39 -17.01 12.55
CA GLU A 102 -3.15 -17.05 13.80
C GLU A 102 -2.18 -17.11 14.99
N PRO A 103 -2.40 -16.30 16.04
CA PRO A 103 -1.56 -16.35 17.23
C PRO A 103 -1.73 -17.67 17.97
N VAL A 104 -0.61 -18.29 18.34
CA VAL A 104 -0.57 -19.48 19.20
C VAL A 104 -0.01 -19.04 20.55
N ASP A 105 -0.75 -19.30 21.62
CA ASP A 105 -0.43 -18.87 22.99
C ASP A 105 -0.17 -17.35 23.14
N GLY A 106 -0.89 -16.55 22.35
CA GLY A 106 -0.81 -15.08 22.38
C GLY A 106 0.43 -14.51 21.69
N SER A 107 1.15 -15.33 20.90
CA SER A 107 2.26 -14.88 20.07
C SER A 107 2.09 -15.33 18.62
N ILE A 108 2.47 -14.49 17.68
CA ILE A 108 2.47 -14.84 16.26
C ILE A 108 3.80 -15.47 15.86
N ASP A 109 3.73 -16.58 15.12
CA ASP A 109 4.89 -17.11 14.42
C ASP A 109 5.25 -16.17 13.25
N GLU A 110 6.20 -15.27 13.50
CA GLU A 110 6.67 -14.29 12.53
C GLU A 110 7.20 -14.94 11.25
N ALA A 111 7.83 -16.11 11.34
CA ALA A 111 8.38 -16.79 10.17
C ALA A 111 7.26 -17.36 9.29
N ALA A 112 6.26 -18.01 9.90
CA ALA A 112 5.09 -18.50 9.20
C ALA A 112 4.26 -17.35 8.59
N GLY A 113 4.05 -16.26 9.34
CA GLY A 113 3.34 -15.08 8.86
C GLY A 113 4.07 -14.38 7.71
N ARG A 114 5.40 -14.19 7.83
CA ARG A 114 6.22 -13.67 6.72
C ARG A 114 6.10 -14.55 5.48
N ALA A 115 6.18 -15.88 5.62
CA ALA A 115 6.05 -16.81 4.50
C ALA A 115 4.64 -16.77 3.87
N ASN A 116 3.59 -16.61 4.67
CA ASN A 116 2.22 -16.45 4.15
C ASN A 116 2.07 -15.16 3.36
N ARG A 117 2.62 -14.04 3.85
CA ARG A 117 2.56 -12.78 3.12
C ARG A 117 3.45 -12.78 1.89
N MET A 118 4.58 -13.49 1.91
CA MET A 118 5.49 -13.63 0.76
C MET A 118 4.76 -14.13 -0.48
N LYS A 119 3.72 -14.96 -0.32
CA LYS A 119 2.88 -15.44 -1.44
C LYS A 119 2.25 -14.30 -2.24
N LEU A 120 2.03 -13.13 -1.66
CA LEU A 120 1.51 -11.95 -2.37
C LEU A 120 2.56 -11.31 -3.29
N PHE A 121 3.84 -11.45 -2.96
CA PHE A 121 4.97 -10.81 -3.64
C PHE A 121 5.88 -11.79 -4.36
N ASP A 122 5.52 -13.07 -4.35
CA ASP A 122 6.19 -14.10 -5.13
C ASP A 122 6.16 -13.69 -6.60
N ASP A 123 7.29 -13.83 -7.28
CA ASP A 123 7.46 -13.39 -8.66
C ASP A 123 7.13 -11.89 -8.90
N SER A 124 7.16 -11.04 -7.88
CA SER A 124 6.97 -9.59 -8.08
C SER A 124 8.22 -8.93 -8.66
N LEU A 125 8.03 -7.88 -9.45
CA LEU A 125 9.12 -7.10 -10.04
C LEU A 125 10.04 -6.51 -8.97
N LEU A 126 9.51 -6.11 -7.82
CA LEU A 126 10.34 -5.65 -6.70
C LEU A 126 11.26 -6.75 -6.18
N HIS A 127 10.77 -7.99 -6.07
CA HIS A 127 11.55 -9.13 -5.61
C HIS A 127 12.60 -9.53 -6.66
N GLU A 128 12.26 -9.50 -7.95
CA GLU A 128 13.16 -9.83 -9.05
C GLU A 128 14.25 -8.76 -9.28
N GLU A 129 13.87 -7.48 -9.34
CA GLU A 129 14.78 -6.37 -9.72
C GLU A 129 15.55 -5.79 -8.52
N HIS A 130 14.99 -5.90 -7.31
CA HIS A 130 15.55 -5.29 -6.10
C HIS A 130 15.52 -6.23 -4.87
N PRO A 131 16.12 -7.44 -4.94
CA PRO A 131 16.07 -8.43 -3.88
C PRO A 131 16.69 -7.94 -2.56
N GLU A 132 17.74 -7.11 -2.62
CA GLU A 132 18.38 -6.53 -1.42
C GLU A 132 17.40 -5.62 -0.65
N PHE A 133 16.74 -4.71 -1.35
CA PHE A 133 15.71 -3.83 -0.78
C PHE A 133 14.52 -4.65 -0.25
N PHE A 134 14.13 -5.69 -1.00
CA PHE A 134 13.06 -6.58 -0.61
C PHE A 134 13.36 -7.21 0.76
N GLU A 135 14.50 -7.89 0.90
CA GLU A 135 14.85 -8.53 2.16
C GLU A 135 15.09 -7.53 3.30
N GLU A 136 15.65 -6.35 3.00
CA GLU A 136 15.91 -5.31 4.00
C GLU A 136 14.63 -4.75 4.61
N HIS A 137 13.54 -4.60 3.85
CA HIS A 137 12.34 -3.87 4.29
C HIS A 137 11.05 -4.67 4.39
N PHE A 138 10.95 -5.81 3.70
CA PHE A 138 9.73 -6.62 3.71
C PHE A 138 9.38 -7.03 5.14
N CYS A 139 8.13 -6.80 5.54
CA CYS A 139 7.58 -7.10 6.87
C CYS A 139 8.33 -6.49 8.08
N LYS A 140 9.00 -5.35 7.95
CA LYS A 140 9.89 -4.82 9.01
C LYS A 140 9.52 -3.46 9.58
N THR A 141 8.56 -2.76 8.99
CA THR A 141 8.18 -1.41 9.41
C THR A 141 6.72 -1.38 9.82
N PRO A 142 6.34 -0.95 11.02
CA PRO A 142 4.93 -0.84 11.38
C PRO A 142 4.25 0.24 10.50
N VAL A 143 3.22 -0.15 9.73
CA VAL A 143 2.42 0.76 8.88
C VAL A 143 0.99 0.96 9.40
N ILE A 144 0.62 2.20 9.77
CA ILE A 144 -0.78 2.53 10.11
C ILE A 144 -1.51 2.95 8.85
N ARG A 145 -2.56 2.20 8.47
CA ARG A 145 -3.46 2.60 7.41
C ARG A 145 -4.75 3.21 7.97
N ILE A 146 -4.88 4.52 7.81
CA ILE A 146 -6.09 5.26 8.20
C ILE A 146 -7.01 5.41 6.99
N THR A 147 -8.29 5.11 7.16
CA THR A 147 -9.34 5.30 6.14
C THR A 147 -10.47 6.16 6.68
N MET A 148 -10.82 7.23 5.96
CA MET A 148 -11.94 8.10 6.33
C MET A 148 -13.32 7.53 5.95
N LYS A 149 -13.37 6.35 5.32
CA LYS A 149 -14.64 5.75 4.87
C LYS A 149 -15.65 5.53 6.00
N ASN A 150 -15.15 5.31 7.21
CA ASN A 150 -15.98 5.02 8.38
C ASN A 150 -16.18 6.26 9.28
N VAL A 151 -15.64 7.43 8.90
CA VAL A 151 -15.76 8.66 9.68
C VAL A 151 -16.87 9.52 9.08
N ALA A 152 -18.12 9.21 9.45
CA ALA A 152 -19.33 9.81 8.90
C ALA A 152 -20.13 10.61 9.94
N ALA A 153 -19.45 11.45 10.72
CA ALA A 153 -20.07 12.27 11.76
C ALA A 153 -20.69 13.56 11.20
N THR A 154 -21.77 14.02 11.82
CA THR A 154 -22.46 15.28 11.51
C THR A 154 -22.12 16.42 12.50
N SER A 155 -21.31 16.13 13.52
CA SER A 155 -20.83 17.09 14.51
C SER A 155 -19.31 17.00 14.66
N LEU A 156 -18.67 18.09 15.11
CA LEU A 156 -17.22 18.13 15.34
C LEU A 156 -16.78 17.12 16.42
N GLY A 157 -17.56 17.00 17.51
CA GLY A 157 -17.29 16.05 18.58
C GLY A 157 -17.38 14.60 18.09
N GLY A 158 -18.45 14.25 17.37
CA GLY A 158 -18.59 12.92 16.78
C GLY A 158 -17.50 12.63 15.75
N PHE A 159 -17.06 13.64 14.98
CA PHE A 159 -15.95 13.47 14.03
C PHE A 159 -14.66 13.10 14.76
N TYR A 160 -14.34 13.82 15.86
CA TYR A 160 -13.16 13.53 16.67
C TYR A 160 -13.19 12.12 17.23
N GLU A 161 -14.31 11.71 17.84
CA GLU A 161 -14.47 10.37 18.42
C GLU A 161 -14.31 9.27 17.37
N MET A 162 -14.97 9.41 16.20
CA MET A 162 -14.89 8.43 15.13
C MET A 162 -13.50 8.37 14.49
N LEU A 163 -12.80 9.51 14.36
CA LEU A 163 -11.43 9.55 13.84
C LEU A 163 -10.45 8.90 14.82
N ALA A 164 -10.53 9.26 16.10
CA ALA A 164 -9.70 8.68 17.15
C ALA A 164 -9.90 7.17 17.24
N GLY A 165 -11.15 6.69 17.22
CA GLY A 165 -11.48 5.27 17.16
C GLY A 165 -10.89 4.60 15.92
N SER A 166 -11.02 5.20 14.73
CA SER A 166 -10.44 4.63 13.49
C SER A 166 -8.91 4.49 13.54
N ILE A 167 -8.21 5.40 14.24
CA ILE A 167 -6.76 5.32 14.44
C ILE A 167 -6.42 4.25 15.47
N TYR A 168 -7.18 4.17 16.56
CA TYR A 168 -7.03 3.15 17.59
C TYR A 168 -7.20 1.74 17.00
N ASP A 169 -8.29 1.49 16.28
CA ASP A 169 -8.57 0.20 15.63
C ASP A 169 -7.47 -0.20 14.64
N ALA A 170 -6.90 0.78 13.91
CA ALA A 170 -5.82 0.54 12.98
C ALA A 170 -4.50 0.17 13.68
N ALA A 171 -4.24 0.72 14.87
CA ALA A 171 -3.04 0.46 15.66
C ALA A 171 -3.16 -0.79 16.54
N GLU A 172 -4.37 -1.16 16.96
CA GLU A 172 -4.65 -2.36 17.79
C GLU A 172 -4.17 -3.66 17.13
N ILE A 173 -4.12 -3.68 15.79
CA ILE A 173 -3.58 -4.79 15.00
C ILE A 173 -2.15 -5.15 15.42
N TRP A 174 -1.36 -4.20 15.91
CA TRP A 174 0.02 -4.46 16.39
C TRP A 174 0.12 -4.86 17.86
N LEU A 175 -0.90 -4.54 18.65
CA LEU A 175 -0.96 -4.92 20.07
C LEU A 175 -1.41 -6.37 20.24
N SER A 176 -1.98 -6.95 19.19
CA SER A 176 -2.48 -8.33 19.14
C SER A 176 -1.44 -9.31 18.54
N ASN A 177 -0.16 -8.92 18.52
CA ASN A 177 0.97 -9.70 18.02
C ASN A 177 1.63 -10.55 19.09
#